data_AF-A0A7X8QZ89-F1
#
_entry.id   AF-A0A7X8QZ89-F1
#
_cell.length_a   1.000
_cell.length_b   1.000
_cell.length_c   1.000
_cell.angle_alpha   90.00
_cell.angle_beta   90.00
_cell.angle_gamma   90.00
#
_symmetry.space_group_name_H-M   'P 1'
#
loop_
_entity.id
_entity.type
_entity.pdbx_description
1 polymer ?
#
loop_
_entity_poly.entity_id
_entity_poly.type
_entity_poly.pdbx_seq_one_letter_code
_entity_poly.pdbx_strand_id
1 'polypeptide(L)'
;MGFVDRIKEIILKPKSEIEKTDEKDTLVQGTKTRYGKMMNLTLSEKTKLIETLTPREKETFYILLGGYTLKETAQQLNVGYCTANTYQTSIYKKLNINSRAELIINFRDLCETREE
;
A
#
# COMPACT_ATOMS: atom_id res chain seq x y z
N MET A 1 -18.61 -21.26 -0.78
CA MET A 1 -18.09 -20.35 0.24
C MET A 1 -16.58 -20.43 0.22
N GLY A 2 -15.97 -19.48 -0.48
CA GLY A 2 -14.53 -19.42 -0.68
C GLY A 2 -13.84 -18.86 0.55
N PHE A 3 -12.54 -19.13 0.69
CA PHE A 3 -11.71 -18.62 1.78
C PHE A 3 -11.78 -17.09 1.93
N VAL A 4 -12.01 -16.39 0.83
CA VAL A 4 -12.20 -14.94 0.72
C VAL A 4 -13.41 -14.44 1.52
N ASP A 5 -14.47 -15.25 1.61
CA ASP A 5 -15.73 -14.91 2.31
C ASP A 5 -15.53 -14.80 3.82
N ARG A 6 -14.59 -15.58 4.39
CA ARG A 6 -14.29 -15.57 5.83
C ARG A 6 -13.49 -14.36 6.29
N ILE A 7 -12.74 -13.74 5.38
CA ILE A 7 -11.93 -12.55 5.68
C ILE A 7 -12.79 -11.28 5.65
N LYS A 8 -13.83 -11.25 4.81
CA LYS A 8 -14.83 -10.16 4.75
C LYS A 8 -15.45 -9.86 6.12
N GLU A 9 -15.81 -10.88 6.89
CA GLU A 9 -16.50 -10.70 8.17
C GLU A 9 -15.63 -10.05 9.27
N ILE A 10 -14.30 -10.22 9.20
CA ILE A 10 -13.39 -9.74 10.25
C ILE A 10 -13.07 -8.25 10.07
N ILE A 11 -13.17 -7.74 8.85
CA ILE A 11 -12.78 -6.36 8.50
C ILE A 11 -13.97 -5.38 8.56
N LEU A 12 -15.20 -5.89 8.48
CA LEU A 12 -16.42 -5.09 8.29
C LEU A 12 -16.93 -4.31 9.53
N LYS A 13 -16.11 -4.11 10.57
CA LYS A 13 -16.51 -3.27 11.70
C LYS A 13 -15.90 -1.87 11.56
N PRO A 14 -16.70 -0.84 11.22
CA PRO A 14 -16.17 0.49 10.91
C PRO A 14 -15.80 1.20 12.20
N LYS A 15 -14.63 1.84 12.24
CA LYS A 15 -14.35 2.90 13.21
C LYS A 15 -14.41 4.23 12.47
N SER A 16 -15.49 4.92 12.79
CA SER A 16 -15.92 6.25 12.38
C SER A 16 -14.85 7.33 12.52
N GLU A 17 -14.94 8.29 11.59
CA GLU A 17 -14.67 9.73 11.74
C GLU A 17 -13.25 10.15 12.12
N ILE A 18 -12.50 10.66 11.14
CA ILE A 18 -11.58 11.77 11.39
C ILE A 18 -11.78 12.82 10.29
N GLU A 19 -12.20 13.99 10.76
CA GLU A 19 -12.61 15.18 10.02
C GLU A 19 -11.44 15.92 9.36
N LYS A 20 -11.82 16.78 8.40
CA LYS A 20 -10.97 17.61 7.55
C LYS A 20 -10.27 18.72 8.34
N THR A 21 -9.06 19.10 7.93
CA THR A 21 -8.62 20.50 8.06
C THR A 21 -7.67 20.87 6.93
N ASP A 22 -7.88 22.10 6.46
CA ASP A 22 -7.43 22.72 5.23
C ASP A 22 -5.93 23.09 5.20
N GLU A 23 -5.44 23.21 3.96
CA GLU A 23 -4.45 24.17 3.46
C GLU A 23 -3.23 24.54 4.34
N LYS A 24 -2.05 24.03 3.93
CA LYS A 24 -0.84 24.84 3.65
C LYS A 24 0.33 23.97 3.16
N ASP A 25 1.00 24.45 2.12
CA ASP A 25 2.29 23.96 1.62
C ASP A 25 3.31 23.85 2.77
N THR A 26 3.51 22.66 3.30
CA THR A 26 4.71 22.31 4.06
C THR A 26 4.91 20.81 3.97
N LEU A 27 6.14 20.37 3.79
CA LEU A 27 6.58 18.97 3.94
C LEU A 27 6.26 18.49 5.37
N VAL A 28 5.04 18.04 5.63
CA VAL A 28 4.64 17.61 6.97
C VAL A 28 5.28 16.25 7.24
N GLN A 29 6.27 16.27 8.13
CA GLN A 29 6.91 15.07 8.64
C GLN A 29 5.84 14.19 9.30
N GLY A 30 5.50 13.11 8.61
CA GLY A 30 4.62 12.07 9.10
C GLY A 30 4.95 11.62 10.53
N THR A 31 3.93 11.25 11.31
CA THR A 31 4.14 10.76 12.68
C THR A 31 4.96 9.46 12.65
N LYS A 32 6.04 9.41 13.43
CA LYS A 32 6.89 8.21 13.53
C LYS A 32 6.21 7.22 14.47
N THR A 33 5.84 6.05 13.95
CA THR A 33 5.33 4.93 14.76
C THR A 33 6.41 3.89 14.99
N ARG A 34 6.13 2.90 15.85
CA ARG A 34 6.97 1.70 16.02
C ARG A 34 7.19 0.94 14.69
N TYR A 35 6.28 1.10 13.73
CA TYR A 35 6.28 0.40 12.44
C TYR A 35 6.80 1.25 11.27
N GLY A 36 7.26 2.48 11.54
CA GLY A 36 7.83 3.37 10.54
C GLY A 36 7.06 4.69 10.38
N LYS A 37 7.27 5.33 9.23
CA LYS A 37 6.68 6.61 8.83
C LYS A 37 5.20 6.46 8.45
N MET A 38 4.30 7.08 9.21
CA MET A 38 2.92 7.30 8.79
C MET A 38 2.82 8.60 7.99
N MET A 39 2.28 8.56 6.79
CA MET A 39 2.12 9.73 5.94
C MET A 39 0.71 10.30 6.13
N ASN A 40 0.60 11.60 6.36
CA ASN A 40 -0.67 12.33 6.34
C ASN A 40 -0.98 12.73 4.89
N LEU A 41 -1.33 11.75 4.06
CA LEU A 41 -1.67 11.96 2.65
C LEU A 41 -3.18 11.83 2.44
N THR A 42 -3.72 12.72 1.62
CA THR A 42 -5.08 12.61 1.10
C THR A 42 -5.19 11.48 0.07
N LEU A 43 -6.40 10.97 -0.17
CA LEU A 43 -6.63 9.91 -1.15
C LEU A 43 -6.11 10.29 -2.56
N SER A 44 -6.33 11.54 -2.98
CA SER A 44 -5.88 12.07 -4.27
C SER A 44 -4.36 12.08 -4.43
N GLU A 45 -3.62 12.35 -3.35
CA GLU A 45 -2.15 12.29 -3.38
C GLU A 45 -1.66 10.85 -3.45
N LYS A 46 -2.30 9.93 -2.71
CA LYS A 46 -1.95 8.51 -2.77
C LYS A 46 -2.17 7.94 -4.17
N THR A 47 -3.27 8.30 -4.85
CA THR A 47 -3.52 7.83 -6.23
C THR A 47 -2.49 8.38 -7.21
N LYS A 48 -2.11 9.66 -7.12
CA LYS A 48 -1.03 10.24 -7.94
C LYS A 48 0.29 9.50 -7.77
N LEU A 49 0.65 9.13 -6.54
CA LEU A 49 1.87 8.34 -6.28
C LEU A 49 1.79 6.96 -6.96
N ILE A 50 0.64 6.29 -6.89
CA ILE A 50 0.43 5.00 -7.57
C ILE A 50 0.52 5.16 -9.09
N GLU A 51 0.04 6.27 -9.66
CA GLU A 51 0.12 6.52 -11.09
C GLU A 51 1.56 6.57 -11.61
N THR A 52 2.53 6.99 -10.78
CA THR A 52 3.97 6.99 -11.13
C THR A 52 4.59 5.58 -11.24
N LEU A 53 3.90 4.56 -10.73
CA LEU A 53 4.35 3.18 -10.81
C LEU A 53 4.11 2.63 -12.22
N THR A 54 5.08 1.86 -12.71
CA THR A 54 4.93 1.08 -13.94
C THR A 54 3.90 -0.04 -13.74
N PRO A 55 3.34 -0.62 -14.81
CA PRO A 55 2.35 -1.70 -14.68
C PRO A 55 2.81 -2.87 -13.80
N ARG A 56 4.08 -3.31 -13.97
CA ARG A 56 4.65 -4.40 -13.16
C ARG A 56 4.87 -4.02 -11.69
N GLU A 57 5.25 -2.76 -11.44
CA GLU A 57 5.35 -2.26 -10.07
C GLU A 57 3.97 -2.14 -9.42
N LYS A 58 2.92 -1.74 -10.16
CA LYS A 58 1.54 -1.72 -9.65
C LYS A 58 1.06 -3.11 -9.27
N GLU A 59 1.28 -4.12 -10.10
CA GLU A 59 0.97 -5.51 -9.77
C GLU A 59 1.67 -5.95 -8.49
N THR A 60 2.99 -5.70 -8.40
CA THR A 60 3.80 -6.01 -7.21
C THR A 60 3.27 -5.28 -5.97
N PHE A 61 2.91 -4.00 -6.12
CA PHE A 61 2.38 -3.16 -5.05
C PHE A 61 1.09 -3.74 -4.46
N TYR A 62 0.12 -4.13 -5.29
CA TYR A 62 -1.14 -4.69 -4.82
C TYR A 62 -0.95 -6.03 -4.10
N ILE A 63 -0.04 -6.87 -4.60
CA ILE A 63 0.29 -8.13 -3.92
C ILE A 63 0.95 -7.86 -2.56
N LEU A 64 1.92 -6.93 -2.48
CA LEU A 64 2.53 -6.58 -1.20
C LEU A 64 1.53 -5.95 -0.23
N LEU A 65 0.57 -5.17 -0.73
CA LEU A 65 -0.50 -4.56 0.06
C LEU A 65 -1.45 -5.62 0.65
N GLY A 66 -1.68 -6.71 -0.09
CA GLY A 66 -2.41 -7.90 0.39
C GLY A 66 -1.70 -8.68 1.50
N GLY A 67 -0.50 -8.27 1.91
CA GLY A 67 0.25 -8.89 3.01
C GLY A 67 1.12 -10.08 2.61
N TYR A 68 1.20 -10.40 1.31
CA TYR A 68 2.04 -11.49 0.81
C TYR A 68 3.54 -11.23 1.05
N THR A 69 4.28 -12.31 1.20
CA THR A 69 5.74 -12.29 1.29
C THR A 69 6.36 -12.06 -0.08
N LEU A 70 7.59 -11.54 -0.11
CA LEU A 70 8.31 -11.30 -1.36
C LEU A 70 8.48 -12.58 -2.21
N LYS A 71 8.59 -13.75 -1.55
CA LYS A 71 8.64 -15.05 -2.23
C LYS A 71 7.32 -15.38 -2.91
N GLU A 72 6.20 -15.18 -2.23
CA GLU A 72 4.86 -15.38 -2.80
C GLU A 72 4.58 -14.37 -3.91
N THR A 73 5.01 -13.11 -3.75
CA THR A 73 4.91 -12.09 -4.80
C THR A 73 5.67 -12.51 -6.06
N ALA A 74 6.90 -13.02 -5.91
CA ALA A 74 7.68 -13.52 -7.03
C ALA A 74 6.96 -14.69 -7.74
N GLN A 75 6.37 -15.61 -6.97
CA GLN A 75 5.58 -16.72 -7.51
C GLN A 75 4.33 -16.23 -8.26
N GLN A 76 3.55 -15.31 -7.69
CA GLN A 76 2.34 -14.78 -8.33
C GLN A 76 2.63 -14.01 -9.62
N LEU A 77 3.77 -13.29 -9.67
CA LEU A 77 4.20 -12.55 -10.85
C LEU A 77 4.93 -13.44 -11.88
N ASN A 78 5.20 -14.71 -11.56
CA ASN A 78 6.05 -15.61 -12.35
C ASN A 78 7.43 -15.01 -12.68
N VAL A 79 8.07 -14.38 -11.69
CA VAL A 79 9.42 -13.79 -11.83
C VAL A 79 10.38 -14.35 -10.78
N GLY A 80 11.68 -14.14 -10.99
CA GLY A 80 12.69 -14.48 -9.99
C GLY A 80 12.59 -13.59 -8.74
N TYR A 81 13.02 -14.13 -7.58
CA TYR A 81 13.05 -13.40 -6.31
C TYR A 81 13.80 -12.06 -6.43
N CYS A 82 14.96 -12.06 -7.10
CA CYS A 82 15.74 -10.84 -7.33
C CYS A 82 14.95 -9.78 -8.10
N THR A 83 14.17 -10.18 -9.10
CA THR A 83 13.34 -9.26 -9.89
C THR A 83 12.21 -8.67 -9.06
N ALA A 84 11.52 -9.50 -8.26
CA ALA A 84 10.51 -9.01 -7.33
C ALA A 84 11.11 -8.04 -6.30
N ASN A 85 12.31 -8.32 -5.80
CA ASN A 85 13.04 -7.41 -4.90
C ASN A 85 13.37 -6.07 -5.59
N THR A 86 13.77 -6.09 -6.86
CA THR A 86 13.99 -4.87 -7.65
C THR A 86 12.70 -4.06 -7.77
N TYR A 87 11.57 -4.69 -8.06
CA TYR A 87 10.27 -4.00 -8.06
C TYR A 87 9.93 -3.41 -6.69
N GLN A 88 10.07 -4.18 -5.60
CA GLN A 88 9.82 -3.71 -4.25
C GLN A 88 10.68 -2.48 -3.90
N THR A 89 11.99 -2.54 -4.18
CA THR A 89 12.90 -1.42 -3.89
C THR A 89 12.62 -0.18 -4.73
N SER A 90 12.24 -0.34 -6.00
CA SER A 90 11.81 0.78 -6.85
C SER A 90 10.50 1.40 -6.36
N ILE A 91 9.53 0.58 -5.96
CA ILE A 91 8.26 1.04 -5.36
C ILE A 91 8.53 1.86 -4.10
N TYR A 92 9.39 1.35 -3.21
CA TYR A 92 9.72 2.03 -1.95
C TYR A 92 10.34 3.41 -2.20
N LYS A 93 11.24 3.51 -3.18
CA LYS A 93 11.82 4.80 -3.59
C LYS A 93 10.77 5.75 -4.16
N LYS A 94 9.89 5.27 -5.05
CA LYS A 94 8.85 6.10 -5.70
C LYS A 94 7.80 6.60 -4.72
N LEU A 95 7.39 5.74 -3.77
CA LEU A 95 6.41 6.08 -2.74
C LEU A 95 7.03 6.76 -1.51
N ASN A 96 8.36 6.90 -1.47
CA ASN A 96 9.13 7.49 -0.37
C ASN A 96 8.87 6.81 0.99
N ILE A 97 8.86 5.48 0.98
CA ILE A 97 8.72 4.59 2.14
C ILE A 97 9.91 3.65 2.23
N ASN A 98 10.15 3.07 3.40
CA ASN A 98 11.31 2.24 3.68
C ASN A 98 10.95 0.79 4.05
N SER A 99 9.68 0.50 4.33
CA SER A 99 9.28 -0.83 4.80
C SER A 99 7.93 -1.26 4.27
N ARG A 100 7.70 -2.59 4.27
CA ARG A 100 6.40 -3.18 3.93
C ARG A 100 5.32 -2.76 4.92
N ALA A 101 5.68 -2.55 6.19
CA ALA A 101 4.73 -2.07 7.18
C ALA A 101 4.27 -0.64 6.86
N GLU A 102 5.20 0.24 6.46
CA GLU A 102 4.85 1.59 6.00
C GLU A 102 3.97 1.57 4.76
N LEU A 103 4.24 0.66 3.80
CA LEU A 103 3.38 0.46 2.64
C LEU A 103 1.94 0.16 3.06
N ILE A 104 1.76 -0.83 3.93
CA ILE A 104 0.44 -1.28 4.38
C ILE A 104 -0.26 -0.16 5.16
N ILE A 105 0.42 0.47 6.11
CA ILE A 105 -0.18 1.50 6.95
C ILE A 105 -0.65 2.70 6.11
N ASN A 106 0.14 3.13 5.12
CA ASN A 106 -0.17 4.33 4.36
C ASN A 106 -1.16 4.08 3.22
N PHE A 107 -1.19 2.88 2.64
CA PHE A 107 -1.95 2.60 1.42
C PHE A 107 -3.08 1.57 1.59
N ARG A 108 -3.37 1.11 2.82
CA ARG A 108 -4.43 0.10 3.10
C ARG A 108 -5.77 0.41 2.45
N ASP A 109 -6.16 1.67 2.48
CA ASP A 109 -7.47 2.14 1.99
C ASP A 109 -7.64 1.93 0.48
N LEU A 110 -6.55 1.76 -0.27
CA LEU A 110 -6.57 1.58 -1.72
C LEU A 110 -6.69 0.11 -2.14
N CYS A 111 -6.81 -0.81 -1.18
CA CYS A 111 -7.02 -2.23 -1.46
C CYS A 111 -8.45 -2.55 -1.95
N GLU A 112 -9.39 -1.59 -1.91
CA GLU A 112 -10.81 -1.81 -2.16
C GLU A 112 -11.22 -1.78 -3.66
N THR A 113 -10.36 -1.35 -4.58
CA THR A 113 -10.77 -1.00 -5.95
C THR A 113 -10.44 -2.06 -7.01
N ARG A 114 -10.85 -3.32 -6.79
CA ARG A 114 -10.98 -4.29 -7.89
C ARG A 114 -12.30 -5.04 -7.79
N GLU A 115 -13.39 -4.30 -7.94
CA GLU A 115 -14.61 -4.84 -8.53
C GLU A 115 -14.55 -4.50 -10.02
N GLU A 116 -14.29 -5.52 -10.83
CA GLU A 116 -14.84 -5.77 -12.18
C GLU A 116 -14.39 -7.16 -12.63
#